data_AF-A0A0Q0YRA9-F1
#
_entry.id   AF-A0A0Q0YRA9-F1
#
_cell.length_a   1.000
_cell.length_b   1.000
_cell.length_c   1.000
_cell.angle_alpha   90.00
_cell.angle_beta   90.00
_cell.angle_gamma   90.00
#
_symmetry.space_group_name_H-M   'P 1'
#
loop_
_entity.id
_entity.type
_entity.pdbx_description
1 polymer ?
#
loop_
_entity_poly.entity_id
_entity_poly.type
_entity_poly.pdbx_seq_one_letter_code
_entity_poly.pdbx_strand_id
1 'polypeptide(L)'
;MELPKIKINDFEGPFDLLLHLIRKNQMSIYNVRIYEITNQYLNYLNEMKEMDLEITSEFIVVAATLIEIKSKHLLPKPKKEEENEEDVEKNLLEKLIIYKKIKGVSNFFKDRYISSGEVYGKKPEIIEEVKQKENHDDILKNLDLLQLYNIYNNLLEIYNNKQNRGNIIQKKIYVDKYKIEDKLQYIVNRMKNEQINYFEELIDTSECKLETIVTFLALLEMIKQRMVKVYQNDSFTKIIIERRNNIEGD
;
A
#
# COMPACT_ATOMS: atom_id res chain seq x y z
N MET A 1 -11.66 15.21 27.29
CA MET A 1 -11.05 15.02 25.97
C MET A 1 -11.59 13.70 25.44
N GLU A 2 -12.63 13.76 24.61
CA GLU A 2 -13.24 12.56 24.04
C GLU A 2 -12.20 11.80 23.23
N LEU A 3 -12.08 10.50 23.48
CA LEU A 3 -11.16 9.64 22.74
C LEU A 3 -11.53 9.66 21.25
N PRO A 4 -10.55 9.71 20.33
CA PRO A 4 -10.82 9.78 18.90
C PRO A 4 -11.63 8.56 18.42
N LYS A 5 -12.62 8.82 17.55
CA LYS A 5 -13.45 7.82 16.88
C LYS A 5 -12.57 6.71 16.30
N ILE A 6 -12.87 5.48 16.71
CA ILE A 6 -12.29 4.23 16.19
C ILE A 6 -12.39 4.29 14.66
N LYS A 7 -11.26 4.16 13.96
CA LYS A 7 -11.24 4.03 12.49
C LYS A 7 -12.15 2.86 12.11
N ILE A 8 -13.12 3.14 11.25
CA ILE A 8 -14.03 2.15 10.68
C ILE A 8 -13.17 1.12 9.91
N ASN A 9 -13.38 -0.14 10.26
CA ASN A 9 -12.40 -1.23 10.15
C ASN A 9 -12.17 -1.75 8.71
N ASP A 10 -10.92 -2.13 8.43
CA ASP A 10 -10.52 -3.09 7.38
C ASP A 10 -11.00 -4.51 7.76
N PHE A 11 -12.31 -4.78 7.67
CA PHE A 11 -12.81 -6.15 7.87
C PHE A 11 -12.53 -7.00 6.63
N GLU A 12 -12.03 -8.22 6.84
CA GLU A 12 -11.75 -9.20 5.77
C GLU A 12 -13.03 -9.91 5.26
N GLY A 13 -14.20 -9.28 5.39
CA GLY A 13 -15.50 -9.80 4.93
C GLY A 13 -16.61 -9.81 5.99
N PRO A 14 -17.82 -10.29 5.62
CA PRO A 14 -19.02 -10.18 6.45
C PRO A 14 -19.00 -11.07 7.70
N PHE A 15 -18.38 -12.25 7.64
CA PHE A 15 -18.24 -13.12 8.80
C PHE A 15 -17.32 -12.54 9.87
N ASP A 16 -16.33 -11.74 9.45
CA ASP A 16 -15.46 -11.05 10.39
C ASP A 16 -16.20 -9.95 11.15
N LEU A 17 -16.98 -9.15 10.42
CA LEU A 17 -17.87 -8.17 11.02
C LEU A 17 -18.84 -8.83 12.01
N LEU A 18 -19.46 -9.96 11.65
CA LEU A 18 -20.36 -10.68 12.56
C LEU A 18 -19.64 -11.18 13.81
N LEU A 19 -18.44 -11.76 13.69
CA LEU A 19 -17.64 -12.16 14.84
C LEU A 19 -17.30 -10.97 15.74
N HIS A 20 -16.96 -9.83 15.15
CA HIS A 20 -16.71 -8.60 15.89
C HIS A 20 -17.94 -8.17 16.69
N LEU A 21 -19.12 -8.14 16.06
CA LEU A 21 -20.38 -7.77 16.72
C LEU A 21 -20.75 -8.76 17.83
N ILE A 22 -20.59 -10.06 17.62
CA ILE A 22 -20.84 -11.09 18.65
C ILE A 22 -19.92 -10.87 19.86
N ARG A 23 -18.63 -10.60 19.63
CA ARG A 23 -17.66 -10.29 20.69
C ARG A 23 -18.00 -9.00 21.43
N LYS A 24 -18.38 -7.95 20.70
CA LYS A 24 -18.73 -6.63 21.27
C LYS A 24 -19.94 -6.74 22.22
N ASN A 25 -20.93 -7.55 21.87
CA ASN A 25 -22.10 -7.79 22.71
C ASN A 25 -21.93 -8.91 23.74
N GLN A 26 -20.71 -9.45 23.91
CA GLN A 26 -20.39 -10.52 24.85
C GLN A 26 -21.30 -11.76 24.69
N MET A 27 -21.71 -12.06 23.47
CA MET A 27 -22.57 -13.20 23.17
C MET A 27 -21.74 -14.48 22.97
N SER A 28 -22.33 -15.62 23.30
CA SER A 28 -21.78 -16.92 22.91
C SER A 28 -22.05 -17.16 21.43
N ILE A 29 -21.06 -17.69 20.70
CA ILE A 29 -21.23 -18.08 19.29
C ILE A 29 -22.28 -19.18 19.09
N TYR A 30 -22.58 -19.96 20.14
CA TYR A 30 -23.58 -21.02 20.11
C TYR A 30 -24.99 -20.53 20.46
N ASN A 31 -25.11 -19.31 20.99
CA ASN A 31 -26.39 -18.74 21.40
C ASN A 31 -26.39 -17.25 21.05
N VAL A 32 -26.56 -16.96 19.77
CA VAL A 32 -26.55 -15.61 19.23
C VAL A 32 -27.96 -15.06 19.19
N ARG A 33 -28.18 -13.88 19.80
CA ARG A 33 -29.45 -13.16 19.66
C ARG A 33 -29.52 -12.56 18.26
N ILE A 34 -30.02 -13.32 17.29
CA ILE A 34 -30.05 -12.93 15.86
C ILE A 34 -30.70 -11.56 15.67
N TYR A 35 -31.80 -11.28 16.35
CA TYR A 35 -32.47 -9.97 16.28
C TYR A 35 -31.53 -8.78 16.54
N GLU A 36 -30.71 -8.86 17.60
CA GLU A 36 -29.80 -7.78 18.00
C GLU A 36 -28.64 -7.64 17.01
N ILE A 37 -28.04 -8.77 16.60
CA ILE A 37 -26.93 -8.79 15.65
C ILE A 37 -27.36 -8.30 14.27
N THR A 38 -28.53 -8.73 13.78
CA THR A 38 -29.07 -8.28 12.48
C THR A 38 -29.23 -6.76 12.45
N ASN A 39 -29.80 -6.15 13.50
CA ASN A 39 -29.95 -4.70 13.56
C ASN A 39 -28.59 -3.97 13.58
N GLN A 40 -27.63 -4.46 14.38
CA GLN A 40 -26.29 -3.86 14.43
C GLN A 40 -25.54 -4.00 13.10
N TYR A 41 -25.66 -5.16 12.45
CA TYR A 41 -25.05 -5.43 11.15
C TYR A 41 -25.61 -4.51 10.06
N LEU A 42 -26.93 -4.33 10.01
CA LEU A 42 -27.57 -3.41 9.06
C LEU A 42 -27.21 -1.95 9.33
N ASN A 43 -27.13 -1.53 10.60
CA ASN A 43 -26.68 -0.17 10.94
C ASN A 43 -25.25 0.07 10.47
N TYR A 44 -24.35 -0.89 10.69
CA TYR A 44 -22.97 -0.78 10.24
C TYR A 44 -22.85 -0.68 8.70
N LEU A 45 -23.67 -1.45 7.97
CA LEU A 45 -23.74 -1.32 6.51
C LEU A 45 -24.28 0.03 6.05
N ASN A 46 -25.25 0.61 6.75
CA ASN A 46 -25.76 1.94 6.41
C ASN A 46 -24.72 3.02 6.67
N GLU A 47 -23.99 2.96 7.79
CA GLU A 47 -22.87 3.87 8.06
C GLU A 47 -21.77 3.73 6.99
N MET A 48 -21.49 2.51 6.51
CA MET A 48 -20.55 2.30 5.41
C MET A 48 -21.02 2.92 4.08
N LYS A 49 -22.33 2.84 3.76
CA LYS A 49 -22.90 3.50 2.58
C LYS A 49 -22.79 5.01 2.65
N GLU A 50 -23.05 5.60 3.81
CA GLU A 50 -22.97 7.05 4.00
C GLU A 50 -21.54 7.59 3.88
N MET A 51 -20.53 6.73 4.04
CA MET A 51 -19.11 7.09 3.95
C MET A 51 -18.46 6.78 2.59
N ASP A 52 -19.26 6.52 1.54
CA ASP A 52 -18.78 6.17 0.18
C ASP A 52 -17.83 4.94 0.13
N LEU A 53 -17.95 4.02 1.09
CA LEU A 53 -17.17 2.78 1.07
C LEU A 53 -17.83 1.77 0.12
N GLU A 54 -17.03 1.16 -0.76
CA GLU A 54 -17.50 0.15 -1.72
C GLU A 54 -17.97 -1.10 -0.96
N ILE A 55 -19.29 -1.32 -0.91
CA ILE A 55 -19.87 -2.50 -0.26
C ILE A 55 -19.81 -3.68 -1.22
N THR A 56 -19.13 -4.75 -0.80
CA THR A 56 -19.03 -5.97 -1.61
C THR A 56 -20.36 -6.73 -1.62
N SER A 57 -20.61 -7.48 -2.70
CA SER A 57 -21.81 -8.32 -2.87
C SER A 57 -21.99 -9.33 -1.73
N GLU A 58 -20.90 -9.80 -1.13
CA GLU A 58 -20.89 -10.75 -0.01
C GLU A 58 -21.60 -10.20 1.22
N PHE A 59 -21.42 -8.91 1.53
CA PHE A 59 -22.10 -8.28 2.67
C PHE A 59 -23.61 -8.23 2.49
N ILE A 60 -24.07 -8.00 1.26
CA ILE A 60 -25.50 -7.94 0.91
C ILE A 60 -26.13 -9.32 1.03
N VAL A 61 -25.44 -10.38 0.58
CA VAL A 61 -25.93 -11.77 0.72
C VAL A 61 -26.15 -12.10 2.19
N VAL A 62 -25.16 -11.81 3.05
CA VAL A 62 -25.28 -12.06 4.49
C VAL A 62 -26.36 -11.19 5.13
N ALA A 63 -26.53 -9.93 4.70
CA ALA A 63 -27.61 -9.07 5.17
C ALA A 63 -29.00 -9.69 4.86
N ALA A 64 -29.19 -10.18 3.64
CA ALA A 64 -30.43 -10.83 3.23
C ALA A 64 -30.71 -12.09 4.06
N THR A 65 -29.71 -12.94 4.29
CA THR A 65 -29.83 -14.13 5.15
C THR A 65 -30.23 -13.77 6.58
N LEU A 66 -29.61 -12.74 7.16
CA LEU A 66 -29.95 -12.28 8.51
C LEU A 66 -31.37 -11.72 8.62
N ILE A 67 -31.86 -11.05 7.58
CA ILE A 67 -33.24 -10.56 7.51
C ILE A 67 -34.21 -11.73 7.36
N GLU A 68 -33.88 -12.72 6.54
CA GLU A 68 -34.68 -13.94 6.37
C GLU A 68 -34.86 -14.68 7.70
N ILE A 69 -33.75 -14.94 8.41
CA ILE A 69 -33.79 -15.60 9.72
C ILE A 69 -34.65 -14.77 10.69
N LYS A 70 -34.44 -13.45 10.76
CA LYS A 70 -35.23 -12.56 11.62
C LYS A 70 -36.72 -12.61 11.28
N SER A 71 -37.08 -12.66 10.00
CA SER A 71 -38.46 -12.74 9.53
C SER A 71 -39.10 -14.08 9.92
N LYS A 72 -38.44 -15.21 9.65
CA LYS A 72 -38.93 -16.55 10.05
C LYS A 72 -39.12 -16.67 11.56
N HIS A 73 -38.24 -16.08 12.36
CA HIS A 73 -38.32 -16.13 13.83
C HIS A 73 -39.49 -15.29 14.39
N LEU A 74 -39.90 -14.23 13.69
CA LEU A 74 -41.02 -13.36 14.10
C LEU A 74 -42.38 -13.85 13.62
N LEU A 75 -42.42 -14.66 12.56
CA LEU A 75 -43.66 -15.13 11.95
C LEU A 75 -44.18 -16.42 12.63
N PRO A 76 -45.51 -16.57 12.81
CA PRO A 76 -46.08 -17.81 13.30
C PRO A 76 -45.88 -18.95 12.29
N LYS A 77 -45.34 -20.08 12.76
CA LYS A 77 -45.11 -21.28 11.93
C LYS A 77 -46.44 -21.93 11.51
N PRO A 78 -46.71 -22.15 10.21
CA PRO A 78 -47.84 -22.97 9.79
C PRO A 78 -47.62 -24.42 10.23
N LYS A 79 -48.68 -25.08 10.74
CA LYS A 79 -48.61 -26.44 11.32
C LYS A 79 -48.23 -27.57 10.34
N LYS A 80 -47.99 -27.26 9.07
CA LYS A 80 -47.75 -28.24 8.00
C LYS A 80 -46.81 -27.64 6.98
N GLU A 81 -45.51 -27.85 7.16
CA GLU A 81 -44.43 -27.82 6.15
C GLU A 81 -43.08 -27.74 6.88
N GLU A 82 -42.69 -28.80 7.59
CA GLU A 82 -41.35 -28.85 8.22
C GLU A 82 -40.80 -30.28 8.14
N GLU A 83 -40.40 -30.74 6.96
CA GLU A 83 -39.53 -31.92 6.85
C GLU A 83 -38.35 -31.75 5.89
N ASN A 84 -38.31 -30.68 5.07
CA ASN A 84 -37.24 -30.46 4.07
C ASN A 84 -36.65 -29.05 4.02
N GLU A 85 -37.04 -28.12 4.89
CA GLU A 85 -36.33 -26.82 4.96
C GLU A 85 -35.05 -26.97 5.78
N GLU A 86 -33.89 -26.76 5.13
CA GLU A 86 -32.63 -26.59 5.84
C GLU A 86 -32.75 -25.42 6.81
N ASP A 87 -32.32 -25.65 8.05
CA ASP A 87 -32.27 -24.61 9.07
C ASP A 87 -31.19 -23.57 8.70
N VAL A 88 -31.65 -22.47 8.10
CA VAL A 88 -30.83 -21.34 7.64
C VAL A 88 -30.00 -20.75 8.79
N GLU A 89 -30.56 -20.71 10.00
CA GLU A 89 -29.88 -20.20 11.19
C GLU A 89 -28.72 -21.12 11.58
N LYS A 90 -28.97 -22.43 11.60
CA LYS A 90 -27.94 -23.43 11.89
C LYS A 90 -26.80 -23.38 10.86
N ASN A 91 -27.11 -23.28 9.57
CA ASN A 91 -26.11 -23.18 8.50
C ASN A 91 -25.22 -21.93 8.67
N LEU A 92 -25.84 -20.78 9.00
CA LEU A 92 -25.10 -19.55 9.27
C LEU A 92 -24.14 -19.70 10.45
N LEU A 93 -24.61 -20.30 11.56
CA LEU A 93 -23.79 -20.52 12.76
C LEU A 93 -22.63 -21.48 12.49
N GLU A 94 -22.85 -22.56 11.73
CA GLU A 94 -21.80 -23.49 11.33
C GLU A 94 -20.70 -22.80 10.53
N LYS A 95 -21.06 -21.99 9.52
CA LYS A 95 -20.11 -21.18 8.74
C LYS A 95 -19.32 -20.22 9.63
N LEU A 96 -19.98 -19.58 10.60
CA LEU A 96 -19.36 -18.64 11.52
C LEU A 96 -18.36 -19.33 12.46
N ILE A 97 -18.66 -20.56 12.90
CA ILE A 97 -17.75 -21.40 13.69
C ILE A 97 -16.53 -21.82 12.85
N ILE A 98 -16.74 -22.24 11.60
CA ILE A 98 -15.64 -22.61 10.68
C ILE A 98 -14.72 -21.42 10.45
N TYR A 99 -15.28 -20.26 10.13
CA TYR A 99 -14.52 -19.03 9.92
C TYR A 99 -13.72 -18.66 11.18
N LYS A 100 -14.32 -18.75 12.38
CA LYS A 100 -13.60 -18.51 13.65
C LYS A 100 -12.40 -19.44 13.83
N LYS A 101 -12.55 -20.74 13.51
CA LYS A 101 -11.45 -21.72 13.60
C LYS A 101 -10.31 -21.35 12.64
N ILE A 102 -10.64 -21.06 11.38
CA ILE A 102 -9.65 -20.67 10.36
C ILE A 102 -8.94 -19.39 10.77
N LYS A 103 -9.67 -18.38 11.27
CA LYS A 103 -9.08 -17.14 11.76
C LYS A 103 -8.13 -17.37 12.93
N GLY A 104 -8.47 -18.29 13.85
CA GLY A 104 -7.57 -18.70 14.94
C GLY A 104 -6.27 -19.35 14.44
N VAL A 105 -6.38 -20.27 13.47
CA VAL A 105 -5.22 -20.93 12.86
C VAL A 105 -4.36 -19.94 12.07
N SER A 106 -4.99 -19.03 11.33
CA SER A 106 -4.31 -17.96 10.59
C SER A 106 -3.47 -17.07 11.53
N ASN A 107 -4.07 -16.64 12.66
CA ASN A 107 -3.33 -15.87 13.67
C ASN A 107 -2.17 -16.68 14.27
N PHE A 108 -2.36 -17.96 14.57
CA PHE A 108 -1.27 -18.81 15.06
C PHE A 108 -0.10 -18.89 14.07
N PHE A 109 -0.37 -19.07 12.78
CA PHE A 109 0.67 -19.05 11.76
C PHE A 109 1.31 -17.68 11.57
N LYS A 110 0.54 -16.61 11.66
CA LYS A 110 1.03 -15.22 11.62
C LYS A 110 2.01 -14.95 12.77
N ASP A 111 1.64 -15.32 13.99
CA ASP A 111 2.49 -15.15 15.18
C ASP A 111 3.78 -15.97 15.04
N ARG A 112 3.67 -17.20 14.52
CA ARG A 112 4.84 -18.05 14.25
C ARG A 112 5.74 -17.48 13.16
N TYR A 113 5.16 -16.95 12.08
CA TYR A 113 5.90 -16.30 11.00
C TYR A 113 6.70 -15.10 11.51
N ILE A 114 6.04 -14.22 12.28
CA ILE A 114 6.70 -13.07 12.92
C ILE A 114 7.80 -13.52 13.88
N SER A 115 7.53 -14.54 14.70
CA SER A 115 8.49 -15.05 15.68
C SER A 115 9.69 -15.77 15.07
N SER A 116 9.54 -16.34 13.87
CA SER A 116 10.61 -17.06 13.18
C SER A 116 11.69 -16.11 12.63
N GLY A 117 11.38 -14.81 12.53
CA GLY A 117 12.28 -13.81 11.98
C GLY A 117 12.59 -14.02 10.50
N GLU A 118 13.51 -13.23 9.97
CA GLU A 118 13.97 -13.36 8.59
C GLU A 118 15.13 -14.37 8.53
N VAL A 119 14.87 -15.53 7.93
CA VAL A 119 15.91 -16.54 7.68
C VAL A 119 16.50 -16.30 6.29
N TYR A 120 17.78 -15.96 6.25
CA TYR A 120 18.52 -15.80 5.00
C TYR A 120 19.27 -17.09 4.67
N GLY A 121 18.90 -17.73 3.56
CA GLY A 121 19.61 -18.89 3.02
C GLY A 121 20.64 -18.50 1.96
N LYS A 122 21.73 -19.27 1.82
CA LYS A 122 22.59 -19.17 0.63
C LYS A 122 21.87 -19.81 -0.56
N LYS A 123 22.05 -19.25 -1.75
CA LYS A 123 21.61 -19.95 -2.98
C LYS A 123 22.33 -21.31 -3.06
N PRO A 124 21.65 -22.37 -3.53
CA PRO A 124 22.29 -23.67 -3.69
C PRO A 124 23.56 -23.52 -4.53
N GLU A 125 24.65 -24.14 -4.09
CA GLU A 125 25.88 -24.18 -4.87
C GLU A 125 25.64 -25.01 -6.13
N ILE A 126 26.02 -24.46 -7.27
CA ILE A 126 26.07 -25.23 -8.51
C ILE A 126 27.29 -26.13 -8.38
N ILE A 127 27.07 -27.37 -7.95
CA ILE A 127 28.09 -28.41 -8.03
C ILE A 127 28.13 -28.79 -9.50
N GLU A 128 29.21 -28.40 -10.19
CA GLU A 128 29.47 -28.91 -11.53
C GLU A 128 29.69 -30.42 -11.41
N GLU A 129 28.62 -31.20 -11.61
CA GLU A 129 28.75 -32.63 -11.75
C GLU A 129 29.72 -32.89 -12.91
N VAL A 130 30.81 -33.59 -12.60
CA VAL A 130 31.78 -34.04 -13.60
C VAL A 130 30.98 -34.75 -14.67
N LYS A 131 30.88 -34.15 -15.87
CA LYS A 131 30.07 -34.62 -17.00
C LYS A 131 30.38 -36.08 -17.31
N GLN A 132 29.70 -37.00 -16.65
CA GLN A 132 29.48 -38.32 -17.17
C GLN A 132 28.56 -38.13 -18.37
N LYS A 133 28.81 -38.86 -19.46
CA LYS A 133 27.93 -38.84 -20.63
C LYS A 133 26.60 -39.45 -20.22
N GLU A 134 25.70 -38.65 -19.69
CA GLU A 134 24.35 -39.09 -19.37
C GLU A 134 23.55 -39.24 -20.66
N ASN A 135 22.94 -40.41 -20.84
CA ASN A 135 21.94 -40.63 -21.87
C ASN A 135 20.78 -39.64 -21.66
N HIS A 136 20.50 -38.80 -22.65
CA HIS A 136 19.42 -37.82 -22.62
C HIS A 136 18.01 -38.43 -22.70
N ASP A 137 17.90 -39.75 -22.74
CA ASP A 137 16.63 -40.46 -22.92
C ASP A 137 15.72 -40.40 -21.67
N ASP A 138 16.26 -40.04 -20.50
CA ASP A 138 15.56 -40.09 -19.22
C ASP A 138 15.25 -38.71 -18.58
N ILE A 139 15.53 -37.59 -19.27
CA ILE A 139 15.31 -36.23 -18.73
C ILE A 139 13.84 -35.99 -18.31
N LEU A 140 12.91 -36.69 -18.96
CA LEU A 140 11.48 -36.53 -18.72
C LEU A 140 10.86 -37.68 -17.92
N LYS A 141 11.64 -38.68 -17.50
CA LYS A 141 11.08 -39.75 -16.66
C LYS A 141 10.74 -39.19 -15.28
N ASN A 142 9.50 -39.42 -14.86
CA ASN A 142 8.91 -39.00 -13.58
C ASN A 142 8.47 -37.53 -13.48
N LEU A 143 8.30 -36.82 -14.61
CA LEU A 143 7.62 -35.52 -14.60
C LEU A 143 6.11 -35.69 -14.69
N ASP A 144 5.40 -35.23 -13.66
CA ASP A 144 3.94 -35.07 -13.71
C ASP A 144 3.56 -33.74 -14.35
N LEU A 145 2.40 -33.68 -15.01
CA LEU A 145 1.91 -32.46 -15.69
C LEU A 145 1.82 -31.28 -14.71
N LEU A 146 1.47 -31.58 -13.46
CA LEU A 146 1.35 -30.61 -12.38
C LEU A 146 2.72 -30.04 -11.98
N GLN A 147 3.77 -30.86 -12.01
CA GLN A 147 5.15 -30.39 -11.78
C GLN A 147 5.64 -29.49 -12.92
N LEU A 148 5.34 -29.84 -14.17
CA LEU A 148 5.68 -29.00 -15.32
C LEU A 148 4.97 -27.65 -15.27
N TYR A 149 3.70 -27.64 -14.90
CA TYR A 149 2.92 -26.42 -14.68
C TYR A 149 3.54 -25.53 -13.59
N ASN A 150 3.92 -26.12 -12.46
CA ASN A 150 4.57 -25.39 -11.37
C ASN A 150 5.94 -24.83 -11.78
N ILE A 151 6.74 -25.59 -12.52
CA ILE A 151 8.03 -25.13 -13.07
C ILE A 151 7.80 -23.96 -14.03
N TYR A 152 6.82 -24.07 -14.92
CA TYR A 152 6.46 -23.00 -15.85
C TYR A 152 6.02 -21.72 -15.13
N ASN A 153 5.17 -21.84 -14.11
CA ASN A 153 4.76 -20.69 -13.30
C ASN A 153 5.93 -20.05 -12.55
N ASN A 154 6.83 -20.85 -11.97
CA ASN A 154 8.04 -20.33 -11.33
C ASN A 154 8.92 -19.57 -12.33
N LEU A 155 9.05 -20.06 -13.57
CA LEU A 155 9.77 -19.36 -14.63
C LEU A 155 9.07 -18.04 -15.03
N LEU A 156 7.74 -18.03 -15.10
CA LEU A 156 6.97 -16.82 -15.34
C LEU A 156 7.12 -15.80 -14.21
N GLU A 157 7.13 -16.23 -12.95
CA GLU A 157 7.37 -15.36 -11.81
C GLU A 157 8.79 -14.77 -11.82
N ILE A 158 9.81 -15.59 -12.08
CA ILE A 158 11.19 -15.12 -12.24
C ILE A 158 11.29 -14.11 -13.39
N TYR A 159 10.61 -14.36 -14.50
CA TYR A 159 10.56 -13.45 -15.64
C TYR A 159 9.87 -12.13 -15.28
N ASN A 160 8.70 -12.19 -14.65
CA ASN A 160 7.95 -11.02 -14.19
C ASN A 160 8.73 -10.20 -13.14
N ASN A 161 9.44 -10.86 -12.23
CA ASN A 161 10.26 -10.20 -11.21
C ASN A 161 11.54 -9.59 -11.80
N LYS A 162 12.08 -10.14 -12.89
CA LYS A 162 13.16 -9.50 -13.67
C LYS A 162 12.68 -8.28 -14.44
N GLN A 163 11.40 -8.22 -14.81
CA GLN A 163 10.82 -7.01 -15.38
C GLN A 163 10.63 -6.00 -14.24
N ASN A 164 11.53 -5.01 -14.17
CA ASN A 164 11.40 -3.84 -13.30
C ASN A 164 10.10 -3.07 -13.61
N ARG A 165 8.96 -3.47 -13.04
CA ARG A 165 7.69 -2.74 -13.16
C ARG A 165 7.68 -1.43 -12.35
N GLY A 166 8.61 -1.28 -11.39
CA GLY A 166 8.77 -0.08 -10.58
C GLY A 166 9.46 1.08 -11.32
N ASN A 167 10.28 0.78 -12.33
CA ASN A 167 10.86 1.79 -13.20
C ASN A 167 10.03 1.84 -14.48
N ILE A 168 8.85 2.44 -14.37
CA ILE A 168 8.18 3.01 -15.54
C ILE A 168 9.15 4.07 -16.05
N ILE A 169 10.01 3.71 -17.01
CA ILE A 169 10.73 4.70 -17.81
C ILE A 169 9.60 5.51 -18.43
N GLN A 170 9.40 6.72 -17.91
CA GLN A 170 8.32 7.58 -18.34
C GLN A 170 8.51 7.77 -19.84
N LYS A 171 7.59 7.22 -20.66
CA LYS A 171 7.61 7.38 -22.12
C LYS A 171 7.49 8.84 -22.58
N LYS A 172 7.24 9.76 -21.64
CA LYS A 172 7.37 11.19 -21.83
C LYS A 172 8.76 11.59 -21.35
N ILE A 173 9.68 11.79 -22.28
CA ILE A 173 10.84 12.62 -22.04
C ILE A 173 10.27 14.03 -21.80
N TYR A 174 10.16 14.44 -20.54
CA TYR A 174 9.86 15.83 -20.22
C TYR A 174 11.11 16.62 -20.64
N VAL A 175 10.95 17.54 -21.59
CA VAL A 175 11.99 18.54 -21.84
C VAL A 175 12.15 19.30 -20.53
N ASP A 176 13.37 19.35 -19.99
CA ASP A 176 13.64 20.13 -18.77
C ASP A 176 13.17 21.56 -18.99
N LYS A 177 12.04 21.92 -18.37
CA LYS A 177 11.40 23.23 -18.55
C LYS A 177 12.31 24.36 -18.04
N TYR A 178 13.21 24.06 -17.11
CA TYR A 178 14.16 24.98 -16.53
C TYR A 178 15.56 24.36 -16.62
N LYS A 179 16.40 24.91 -17.47
CA LYS A 179 17.80 24.49 -17.60
C LYS A 179 18.70 25.24 -16.63
N ILE A 180 19.74 24.58 -16.17
CA ILE A 180 20.72 25.18 -15.26
C ILE A 180 21.45 26.33 -15.98
N GLU A 181 21.77 26.17 -17.26
CA GLU A 181 22.45 27.18 -18.07
C GLU A 181 21.67 28.49 -18.16
N ASP A 182 20.35 28.40 -18.34
CA ASP A 182 19.46 29.57 -18.42
C ASP A 182 19.43 30.31 -17.07
N LYS A 183 19.40 29.57 -15.96
CA LYS A 183 19.43 30.15 -14.61
C LYS A 183 20.79 30.75 -14.26
N LEU A 184 21.90 30.16 -14.72
CA LEU A 184 23.23 30.77 -14.58
C LEU A 184 23.27 32.14 -15.27
N GLN A 185 22.78 32.25 -16.52
CA GLN A 185 22.72 33.53 -17.23
C GLN A 185 21.82 34.55 -16.53
N TYR A 186 20.67 34.11 -16.03
CA TYR A 186 19.76 34.96 -15.25
C TYR A 186 20.44 35.57 -14.03
N ILE A 187 21.11 34.74 -13.22
CA ILE A 187 21.80 35.19 -12.00
C ILE A 187 22.96 36.14 -12.35
N VAL A 188 23.75 35.83 -13.38
CA VAL A 188 24.83 36.71 -13.86
C VAL A 188 24.31 38.07 -14.32
N ASN A 189 23.21 38.11 -15.08
CA ASN A 189 22.65 39.36 -15.56
C ASN A 189 22.05 40.21 -14.43
N ARG A 190 21.41 39.57 -13.45
CA ARG A 190 20.89 40.27 -12.26
C ARG A 190 22.04 40.89 -11.44
N MET A 191 23.13 40.15 -11.27
CA MET A 191 24.35 40.61 -10.59
C MET A 191 25.17 41.67 -11.36
N LYS A 192 24.87 41.94 -12.64
CA LYS A 192 25.46 43.08 -13.36
C LYS A 192 24.81 44.40 -12.95
N ASN A 193 23.52 44.37 -12.60
CA ASN A 193 22.75 45.57 -12.28
C ASN A 193 22.81 45.90 -10.78
N GLU A 194 22.85 44.89 -9.92
CA GLU A 194 22.88 45.02 -8.46
C GLU A 194 24.10 44.25 -7.91
N GLN A 195 25.01 44.93 -7.20
CA GLN A 195 26.21 44.29 -6.65
C GLN A 195 25.92 43.33 -5.47
N ILE A 196 24.83 43.58 -4.74
CA ILE A 196 24.40 42.80 -3.57
C ILE A 196 22.97 42.33 -3.83
N ASN A 197 22.76 41.03 -3.81
CA ASN A 197 21.44 40.41 -3.97
C ASN A 197 21.11 39.54 -2.76
N TYR A 198 19.84 39.45 -2.40
CA TYR A 198 19.38 38.52 -1.36
C TYR A 198 18.87 37.22 -1.98
N PHE A 199 19.15 36.10 -1.31
CA PHE A 199 18.69 34.77 -1.77
C PHE A 199 17.16 34.65 -1.83
N GLU A 200 16.47 35.28 -0.88
CA GLU A 200 15.00 35.32 -0.81
C GLU A 200 14.42 35.94 -2.10
N GLU A 201 14.94 37.08 -2.53
CA GLU A 201 14.50 37.79 -3.74
C GLU A 201 14.82 37.02 -5.04
N LEU A 202 15.79 36.11 -4.98
CA LEU A 202 16.18 35.25 -6.09
C LEU A 202 15.24 34.04 -6.21
N ILE A 203 14.76 33.52 -5.07
CA ILE A 203 13.76 32.45 -5.02
C ILE A 203 12.35 32.96 -5.30
N ASP A 204 11.97 34.12 -4.79
CA ASP A 204 10.61 34.68 -4.92
C ASP A 204 10.20 34.91 -6.38
N THR A 205 11.18 35.01 -7.29
CA THR A 205 10.93 35.09 -8.74
C THR A 205 10.62 33.75 -9.41
N SER A 206 10.67 32.64 -8.67
CA SER A 206 10.40 31.29 -9.19
C SER A 206 8.91 30.96 -9.11
N GLU A 207 8.33 30.48 -10.21
CA GLU A 207 6.90 30.12 -10.28
C GLU A 207 6.61 28.76 -9.63
N CYS A 208 7.61 27.88 -9.54
CA CYS A 208 7.42 26.51 -9.06
C CYS A 208 8.63 25.95 -8.31
N LYS A 209 8.40 24.92 -7.48
CA LYS A 209 9.44 24.25 -6.68
C LYS A 209 10.61 23.73 -7.53
N LEU A 210 10.33 23.26 -8.74
CA LEU A 210 11.37 22.73 -9.64
C LEU A 210 12.31 23.85 -10.11
N GLU A 211 11.77 25.01 -10.43
CA GLU A 211 12.54 26.20 -10.79
C GLU A 211 13.39 26.70 -9.61
N THR A 212 12.86 26.68 -8.39
CA THR A 212 13.63 27.00 -7.18
C THR A 212 14.83 26.06 -7.02
N ILE A 213 14.62 24.75 -7.21
CA ILE A 213 15.70 23.74 -7.11
C ILE A 213 16.77 23.99 -8.17
N VAL A 214 16.38 24.18 -9.43
CA VAL A 214 17.33 24.44 -10.54
C VAL A 214 18.10 25.74 -10.32
N THR A 215 17.44 26.77 -9.82
CA THR A 215 18.06 28.06 -9.52
C THR A 215 19.05 27.95 -8.34
N PHE A 216 18.72 27.16 -7.31
CA PHE A 216 19.64 26.87 -6.20
C PHE A 216 20.86 26.06 -6.67
N LEU A 217 20.66 25.05 -7.52
CA LEU A 217 21.75 24.29 -8.12
C LEU A 217 22.67 25.19 -8.97
N ALA A 218 22.10 26.09 -9.76
CA ALA A 218 22.86 27.09 -10.51
C ALA A 218 23.70 27.96 -9.57
N LEU A 219 23.13 28.44 -8.45
CA LEU A 219 23.85 29.23 -7.46
C LEU A 219 25.01 28.43 -6.81
N LEU A 220 24.80 27.17 -6.46
CA LEU A 220 25.87 26.30 -5.95
C LEU A 220 26.99 26.10 -6.97
N GLU A 221 26.64 25.95 -8.25
CA GLU A 221 27.62 25.85 -9.33
C GLU A 221 28.42 27.16 -9.47
N MET A 222 27.79 28.33 -9.33
CA MET A 222 28.49 29.63 -9.32
C MET A 222 29.45 29.79 -8.13
N ILE A 223 29.07 29.28 -6.95
CA ILE A 223 29.95 29.25 -5.78
C ILE A 223 31.16 28.35 -6.05
N LYS A 224 30.92 27.15 -6.59
CA LYS A 224 31.97 26.18 -6.95
C LYS A 224 32.94 26.76 -7.98
N GLN A 225 32.44 27.52 -8.95
CA GLN A 225 33.24 28.24 -9.96
C GLN A 225 33.85 29.56 -9.44
N ARG A 226 33.68 29.88 -8.15
CA ARG A 226 34.21 31.08 -7.47
C ARG A 226 33.75 32.42 -8.08
N MET A 227 32.64 32.43 -8.81
CA MET A 227 32.09 33.65 -9.41
C MET A 227 31.34 34.51 -8.39
N VAL A 228 30.82 33.88 -7.33
CA VAL A 228 29.93 34.50 -6.33
C VAL A 228 30.40 34.12 -4.93
N LYS A 229 30.30 35.06 -4.00
CA LYS A 229 30.46 34.84 -2.57
C LYS A 229 29.09 34.86 -1.91
N VAL A 230 28.87 33.93 -1.00
CA VAL A 230 27.65 33.86 -0.21
C VAL A 230 28.03 33.89 1.26
N TYR A 231 27.38 34.76 2.02
CA TYR A 231 27.58 34.89 3.46
C TYR A 231 26.25 35.02 4.19
N GLN A 232 26.23 34.51 5.40
CA GLN A 232 25.12 34.58 6.33
C GLN A 232 25.69 34.94 7.69
N ASN A 233 25.17 36.00 8.31
CA ASN A 233 25.74 36.55 9.54
C ASN A 233 25.44 35.66 10.75
N ASP A 234 24.20 35.19 10.88
CA ASP A 234 23.74 34.27 11.94
C ASP A 234 22.83 33.18 11.39
N SER A 235 22.66 32.08 12.14
CA SER A 235 21.72 31.01 11.77
C SER A 235 20.32 31.57 11.54
N PHE A 236 19.69 31.20 10.42
CA PHE A 236 18.35 31.66 9.99
C PHE A 236 18.22 33.15 9.66
N THR A 237 19.34 33.86 9.41
CA THR A 237 19.31 35.24 8.90
C THR A 237 19.39 35.28 7.37
N LYS A 238 19.19 36.46 6.77
CA LYS A 238 19.21 36.66 5.32
C LYS A 238 20.54 36.22 4.72
N ILE A 239 20.46 35.42 3.67
CA ILE A 239 21.63 34.97 2.90
C ILE A 239 21.94 36.03 1.85
N ILE A 240 23.12 36.61 1.95
CA ILE A 240 23.58 37.68 1.07
C ILE A 240 24.50 37.09 0.01
N ILE A 241 24.24 37.48 -1.22
CA ILE A 241 24.92 36.99 -2.42
C ILE A 241 25.63 38.17 -3.06
N GLU A 242 26.95 38.11 -3.11
CA GLU A 242 27.80 39.17 -3.65
C GLU A 242 28.60 38.63 -4.83
N ARG A 243 28.63 39.38 -5.92
CA ARG A 243 29.49 39.07 -7.05
C ARG A 243 30.94 39.26 -6.63
N ARG A 244 31.80 38.30 -6.95
CA ARG A 244 33.23 38.50 -6.78
C ARG A 244 33.70 39.49 -7.85
N ASN A 245 33.82 40.77 -7.48
CA ASN A 245 34.51 41.76 -8.30
C ASN A 245 35.99 41.37 -8.34
N ASN A 246 36.47 40.99 -9.53
CA ASN A 246 37.91 40.94 -9.75
C ASN A 246 38.42 42.38 -9.69
N ILE A 247 38.94 42.77 -8.52
CA ILE A 247 39.95 43.82 -8.41
C ILE A 247 41.26 43.21 -8.93
N GLU A 248 41.95 43.99 -9.75
CA GLU A 248 42.99 43.69 -10.74
C GLU A 248 44.29 43.01 -10.23
N GLY A 249 45.05 42.44 -11.19
CA GLY A 249 46.46 42.80 -11.39
C GLY A 249 47.54 42.00 -10.66
N ASP A 250 48.07 40.96 -11.32
CA ASP A 250 49.48 40.77 -11.74
C ASP A 250 49.70 39.34 -12.28
#